data_AF-A0A8X7RQF2-F1
#
_entry.id   AF-A0A8X7RQF2-F1
#
_cell.length_a   1.000
_cell.length_b   1.000
_cell.length_c   1.000
_cell.angle_alpha   90.00
_cell.angle_beta   90.00
_cell.angle_gamma   90.00
#
_symmetry.space_group_name_H-M   'P 1'
#
loop_
_entity.id
_entity.type
_entity.pdbx_description
1 polymer ?
#
loop_
_entity_poly.entity_id
_entity_poly.type
_entity_poly.pdbx_seq_one_letter_code
_entity_poly.pdbx_strand_id
1 'polypeptide(L)'
;MLRFRSEPIRLVQTFLKMVPLVTGYVSEIQTLSLKLKGFAEKDIPTACLKVMIEQRAEFRPGAGIPELYDASLSLESDLPFFKKVIWKWRKTLYVWISMSLFVMELLFALVCCRPLVIPRTRSRDRPPSNSPGSG
;
A
#
# COMPACT_ATOMS: atom_id res chain seq x y z
N MET A 1 11.71 -8.98 27.39
CA MET A 1 12.48 -9.22 28.63
C MET A 1 13.73 -8.36 28.58
N LEU A 2 14.11 -7.70 29.68
CA LEU A 2 15.37 -6.94 29.76
C LEU A 2 16.56 -7.88 29.53
N ARG A 3 17.60 -7.40 28.84
CA ARG A 3 18.80 -8.21 28.62
C ARG A 3 19.63 -8.18 29.89
N PHE A 4 19.61 -9.28 30.63
CA PHE A 4 20.42 -9.41 31.82
C PHE A 4 21.91 -9.28 31.50
N ARG A 5 22.63 -8.55 32.35
CA ARG A 5 24.08 -8.40 32.34
C ARG A 5 24.57 -8.78 33.73
N SER A 6 25.56 -9.66 33.81
CA SER A 6 26.19 -9.98 35.09
C SER A 6 26.96 -8.77 35.62
N GLU A 7 27.11 -8.68 36.94
CA GLU A 7 27.85 -7.61 37.60
C GLU A 7 29.27 -7.39 37.08
N PRO A 8 30.13 -8.42 36.90
CA PRO A 8 31.49 -8.18 36.41
C PRO A 8 31.50 -7.60 34.99
N ILE A 9 30.59 -8.05 34.13
CA ILE A 9 30.46 -7.53 32.76
C ILE A 9 30.00 -6.07 32.79
N ARG A 10 29.07 -5.75 33.69
CA ARG A 10 28.59 -4.37 33.89
C ARG A 10 29.74 -3.45 34.29
N LEU A 11 30.54 -3.84 35.29
CA LEU A 11 31.68 -3.04 35.77
C LEU A 11 32.73 -2.79 34.68
N VAL A 12 33.11 -3.82 33.93
CA VAL A 12 34.07 -3.67 32.82
C VAL A 12 33.51 -2.74 31.74
N GLN A 13 32.22 -2.86 31.42
CA GLN A 13 31.58 -2.01 30.43
C GLN A 13 31.52 -0.54 30.88
N THR A 14 31.20 -0.28 32.15
CA THR A 14 31.20 1.06 32.74
C THR A 14 32.61 1.65 32.74
N PHE A 15 33.63 0.86 33.08
CA PHE A 15 35.03 1.29 33.04
C PHE A 15 35.45 1.71 31.63
N LEU A 16 35.14 0.90 30.60
CA LEU A 16 35.43 1.24 29.20
C LEU A 16 34.66 2.48 28.72
N LYS A 17 33.48 2.74 29.27
CA LYS A 17 32.65 3.92 28.94
C LYS A 17 32.87 5.11 29.86
N MET A 18 33.84 5.08 30.78
CA MET A 18 33.98 6.08 31.84
C MET A 18 34.11 7.51 31.29
N VAL A 19 34.96 7.72 30.29
CA VAL A 19 35.16 9.05 29.66
C VAL A 19 33.88 9.60 29.03
N PRO A 20 33.20 8.91 28.09
CA PRO A 20 31.95 9.41 27.49
C PRO A 20 30.77 9.48 28.48
N LEU A 21 30.80 8.71 29.56
CA LEU A 21 29.78 8.71 30.61
C LEU A 21 29.87 9.97 31.48
N VAL A 22 31.08 10.30 31.97
CA VAL A 22 31.31 11.47 32.82
C VAL A 22 31.11 12.77 32.04
N THR A 23 31.45 12.78 30.75
CA THR A 23 31.24 13.93 29.86
C THR A 23 29.78 14.07 29.39
N GLY A 24 28.90 13.13 29.73
CA GLY A 24 27.47 13.19 29.42
C GLY A 24 27.11 12.87 27.97
N TYR A 25 28.06 12.43 27.14
CA TYR A 25 27.78 12.02 25.76
C TYR A 25 27.01 10.70 25.67
N VAL A 26 27.17 9.82 26.66
CA VAL A 26 26.55 8.49 26.69
C VAL A 26 25.91 8.25 28.06
N SER A 27 24.77 7.58 28.08
CA SER A 27 24.09 7.12 29.29
C SER A 27 23.96 5.59 29.31
N GLU A 28 23.88 5.01 30.50
CA GLU A 28 23.69 3.56 30.69
C GLU A 28 22.21 3.17 30.62
N ILE A 29 21.61 3.35 29.45
CA ILE A 29 20.19 3.03 29.19
C ILE A 29 20.08 1.77 28.33
N GLN A 30 19.01 1.01 28.53
CA GLN A 30 18.64 -0.10 27.68
C GLN A 30 17.35 0.19 26.90
N THR A 31 17.47 0.35 25.59
CA THR A 31 16.31 0.43 24.69
C THR A 31 15.79 -0.96 24.36
N LEU A 32 14.50 -1.21 24.59
CA LEU A 32 13.83 -2.47 24.24
C LEU A 32 12.87 -2.26 23.08
N SER A 33 13.11 -2.94 21.95
CA SER A 33 12.19 -2.97 20.81
C SER A 33 11.21 -4.13 20.94
N LEU A 34 9.93 -3.85 21.18
CA LEU A 34 8.88 -4.85 21.23
C LEU A 34 8.05 -4.80 19.93
N LYS A 35 8.00 -5.90 19.20
CA LYS A 35 7.17 -6.01 17.99
C LYS A 35 5.80 -6.55 18.35
N LEU A 36 4.81 -5.67 18.45
CA LEU A 36 3.41 -6.05 18.59
C LEU A 36 2.89 -6.45 17.21
N LYS A 37 2.56 -7.73 17.03
CA LYS A 37 2.02 -8.28 15.77
C LYS A 37 0.65 -8.88 16.01
N GLY A 38 -0.13 -9.05 14.94
CA GLY A 38 -1.44 -9.72 14.99
C GLY A 38 -2.62 -8.79 15.22
N PHE A 39 -2.40 -7.47 15.22
CA PHE A 39 -3.50 -6.51 15.17
C PHE A 39 -3.98 -6.36 13.72
N ALA A 40 -5.22 -6.77 13.46
CA ALA A 40 -5.92 -6.53 12.20
C ALA A 40 -6.99 -5.47 12.44
N GLU A 41 -6.81 -4.32 11.79
CA GLU A 41 -7.80 -3.24 11.76
C GLU A 41 -9.12 -3.78 11.18
N LYS A 42 -10.23 -3.54 11.87
CA LYS A 42 -11.57 -3.95 11.42
C LYS A 42 -12.22 -2.82 10.61
N ASP A 43 -13.49 -2.99 10.22
CA ASP A 43 -14.23 -1.96 9.46
C ASP A 43 -14.35 -0.61 10.19
N ILE A 44 -14.32 -0.65 11.53
CA ILE A 44 -14.33 0.54 12.37
C ILE A 44 -12.88 0.96 12.65
N PRO A 45 -12.49 2.20 12.30
CA PRO A 45 -11.12 2.66 12.49
C PRO A 45 -10.78 2.79 13.98
N THR A 46 -9.59 2.33 14.34
CA THR A 46 -9.03 2.43 15.69
C THR A 46 -8.45 3.82 15.91
N ALA A 47 -9.06 4.57 16.80
CA ALA A 47 -8.66 5.95 17.09
C ALA A 47 -7.41 6.06 18.00
N CYS A 48 -7.20 5.08 18.89
CA CYS A 48 -6.15 5.17 19.91
C CYS A 48 -5.63 3.78 20.27
N LEU A 49 -4.32 3.70 20.55
CA LEU A 49 -3.66 2.54 21.08
C LEU A 49 -3.23 2.79 22.53
N LYS A 50 -3.81 2.04 23.47
CA LYS A 50 -3.41 2.06 24.88
C LYS A 50 -2.42 0.93 25.13
N VAL A 51 -1.17 1.29 25.44
CA VAL A 51 -0.14 0.32 25.85
C VAL A 51 0.00 0.40 27.36
N MET A 52 -0.11 -0.74 28.04
CA MET A 52 0.08 -0.86 29.48
C MET A 52 1.23 -1.81 29.77
N ILE A 53 2.12 -1.40 30.67
CA ILE A 53 3.23 -2.22 31.16
C ILE A 53 2.81 -2.79 32.51
N GLU A 54 2.64 -4.10 32.57
CA GLU A 54 2.30 -4.79 33.82
C GLU A 54 3.56 -5.37 34.48
N GLN A 55 3.53 -5.42 35.82
CA GLN A 55 4.58 -6.03 36.61
C GLN A 55 4.59 -7.55 36.40
N ARG A 56 5.78 -8.16 36.37
CA ARG A 56 5.92 -9.61 36.27
C ARG A 56 5.33 -10.27 37.53
N ALA A 57 4.55 -11.34 37.36
CA ALA A 57 3.82 -12.03 38.44
C ALA A 57 4.69 -12.56 39.60
N GLU A 58 6.00 -12.66 39.41
CA GLU A 58 6.96 -13.11 40.43
C GLU A 58 7.25 -12.05 41.50
N PHE A 59 7.04 -10.77 41.20
CA PHE A 59 7.33 -9.67 42.12
C PHE A 59 6.10 -9.33 42.97
N ARG A 60 6.32 -9.05 44.27
CA ARG A 60 5.25 -8.67 45.22
C ARG A 60 4.49 -7.43 44.72
N PRO A 61 3.17 -7.35 44.95
CA PRO A 61 2.40 -6.14 44.61
C PRO A 61 3.01 -4.94 45.33
N GLY A 62 3.50 -3.95 44.57
CA GLY A 62 4.19 -2.78 45.10
C GLY A 62 5.71 -2.76 44.92
N ALA A 63 6.32 -3.76 44.26
CA ALA A 63 7.76 -3.76 43.94
C ALA A 63 8.20 -2.70 42.90
N GLY A 64 7.26 -1.87 42.44
CA GLY A 64 7.50 -0.79 41.50
C GLY A 64 7.43 -1.22 40.03
N ILE A 65 7.04 -0.28 39.20
CA ILE A 65 7.13 -0.37 37.73
C ILE A 65 8.61 -0.11 37.38
N PRO A 66 9.20 -0.80 36.40
CA PRO A 66 10.56 -0.49 35.96
C PRO A 66 10.69 0.99 35.58
N GLU A 67 11.83 1.59 35.91
CA GLU A 67 12.14 2.97 35.50
C GLU A 67 12.13 3.08 33.98
N LEU A 68 11.26 3.95 33.46
CA LEU A 68 11.09 4.21 32.04
C LEU A 68 11.38 5.68 31.78
N TYR A 69 12.48 5.94 31.08
CA TYR A 69 12.91 7.29 30.76
C TYR A 69 12.25 7.82 29.48
N ASP A 70 12.06 6.94 28.49
CA ASP A 70 11.47 7.28 27.21
C ASP A 70 10.73 6.08 26.61
N ALA A 71 9.67 6.35 25.85
CA ALA A 71 8.88 5.36 25.15
C ALA A 71 8.43 5.89 23.79
N SER A 72 8.91 5.24 22.74
CA SER A 72 8.53 5.52 21.36
C SER A 72 7.68 4.39 20.79
N LEU A 73 6.59 4.72 20.09
CA LEU A 73 5.77 3.76 19.36
C LEU A 73 5.81 4.03 17.86
N SER A 74 6.30 3.06 17.09
CA SER A 74 6.30 3.09 15.63
C SER A 74 5.18 2.19 15.10
N LEU A 75 4.14 2.80 14.50
CA LEU A 75 3.05 2.07 13.86
C LEU A 75 3.37 1.85 12.37
N GLU A 76 3.77 0.64 12.02
CA GLU A 76 3.91 0.21 10.63
C GLU A 76 2.60 -0.42 10.17
N SER A 77 1.89 0.27 9.28
CA SER A 77 0.69 -0.27 8.63
C SER A 77 1.02 -0.75 7.23
N ASP A 78 0.76 -2.02 6.96
CA ASP A 78 0.77 -2.51 5.60
C ASP A 78 -0.50 -2.05 4.90
N LEU A 79 -0.35 -1.02 4.05
CA LEU A 79 -1.43 -0.57 3.18
C LEU A 79 -1.90 -1.78 2.34
N PRO A 80 -3.22 -2.07 2.26
CA PRO A 80 -3.73 -3.25 1.58
C PRO A 80 -3.16 -3.34 0.17
N PHE A 81 -2.78 -4.54 -0.24
CA PHE A 81 -2.07 -4.80 -1.50
C PHE A 81 -2.75 -4.07 -2.68
N PHE A 82 -4.08 -4.10 -2.74
CA PHE A 82 -4.87 -3.40 -3.75
C PHE A 82 -4.70 -1.89 -3.73
N LYS A 83 -4.64 -1.22 -2.56
CA LYS A 83 -4.35 0.21 -2.50
C LYS A 83 -2.94 0.51 -3.02
N LYS A 84 -1.93 -0.30 -2.67
CA LYS A 84 -0.56 -0.14 -3.20
C LYS A 84 -0.53 -0.31 -4.72
N VAL A 85 -1.22 -1.34 -5.25
CA VAL A 85 -1.30 -1.61 -6.69
C VAL A 85 -2.03 -0.47 -7.41
N ILE A 86 -3.23 -0.09 -6.98
CA ILE A 86 -4.02 1.00 -7.58
C ILE A 86 -3.22 2.31 -7.56
N TRP A 87 -2.52 2.60 -6.47
CA TRP A 87 -1.70 3.81 -6.37
C TRP A 87 -0.56 3.83 -7.39
N LYS A 88 0.15 2.71 -7.57
CA LYS A 88 1.19 2.57 -8.59
C LYS A 88 0.63 2.53 -10.02
N TRP A 89 -0.56 1.95 -10.19
CA TRP A 89 -1.22 1.74 -11.49
C TRP A 89 -2.15 2.88 -11.89
N ARG A 90 -2.26 3.95 -11.09
CA ARG A 90 -3.19 5.05 -11.36
C ARG A 90 -3.02 5.64 -12.76
N LYS A 91 -1.77 5.75 -13.24
CA LYS A 91 -1.46 6.26 -14.59
C LYS A 91 -1.77 5.23 -15.68
N THR A 92 -1.45 3.96 -15.48
CA THR A 92 -1.71 2.89 -16.46
C THR A 92 -3.19 2.62 -16.62
N LEU A 93 -3.97 2.64 -15.53
CA LEU A 93 -5.43 2.52 -15.56
C LEU A 93 -6.08 3.65 -16.37
N TYR A 94 -5.62 4.89 -16.20
CA TYR A 94 -6.16 6.02 -16.96
C TYR A 94 -5.92 5.87 -18.46
N VAL A 95 -4.70 5.51 -18.86
CA VAL A 95 -4.36 5.25 -20.26
C VAL A 95 -5.16 4.07 -20.82
N TRP A 96 -5.29 2.99 -20.05
CA TRP A 96 -6.04 1.80 -20.48
C TRP A 96 -7.53 2.10 -20.68
N ILE A 97 -8.14 2.83 -19.76
CA ILE A 97 -9.55 3.27 -19.88
C ILE A 97 -9.71 4.14 -21.12
N SER A 98 -8.85 5.14 -21.33
CA SER A 98 -8.89 5.99 -22.52
C SER A 98 -8.73 5.19 -23.83
N MET A 99 -7.80 4.23 -23.87
CA MET A 99 -7.59 3.38 -25.04
C MET A 99 -8.80 2.48 -25.31
N SER A 100 -9.38 1.87 -24.28
CA SER A 100 -10.59 1.05 -24.42
C SER A 100 -11.78 1.85 -24.91
N LEU A 101 -12.00 3.06 -24.38
CA LEU A 101 -13.05 3.97 -24.84
C LEU A 101 -12.86 4.34 -26.31
N PHE A 102 -11.63 4.71 -26.70
CA PHE A 102 -11.31 5.03 -28.09
C PHE A 102 -11.56 3.86 -29.04
N VAL A 103 -11.17 2.65 -28.67
CA VAL A 103 -11.42 1.45 -29.49
C VAL A 103 -12.92 1.15 -29.60
N MET A 104 -13.68 1.30 -28.51
CA MET A 104 -15.13 1.10 -28.53
C MET A 104 -15.84 2.14 -29.40
N GLU A 105 -15.46 3.41 -29.31
CA GLU A 105 -15.97 4.47 -30.18
C GLU A 105 -15.62 4.22 -31.65
N LEU A 106 -14.38 3.79 -31.93
CA LEU A 106 -13.93 3.46 -33.29
C LEU A 106 -14.73 2.28 -33.85
N LEU A 107 -14.94 1.21 -33.07
CA LEU A 107 -15.75 0.06 -33.47
C LEU A 107 -17.21 0.45 -33.70
N PHE A 108 -17.78 1.27 -32.81
CA PHE A 108 -19.14 1.77 -32.94
C PHE A 108 -19.30 2.62 -34.21
N ALA A 109 -18.39 3.56 -34.46
CA ALA A 109 -18.35 4.34 -35.68
C ALA A 109 -18.21 3.43 -36.92
N LEU A 110 -17.36 2.41 -36.88
CA LEU A 110 -17.16 1.51 -38.00
C LEU A 110 -18.41 0.67 -38.28
N VAL A 111 -19.13 0.22 -37.25
CA VAL A 111 -20.41 -0.54 -37.36
C VAL A 111 -21.56 0.36 -37.82
N CYS A 112 -21.73 1.54 -37.21
CA CYS A 112 -22.79 2.50 -37.55
C CYS A 112 -22.57 3.18 -38.91
N CYS A 113 -21.31 3.38 -39.33
CA CYS A 113 -20.95 3.95 -40.63
C CYS A 113 -20.67 2.90 -41.72
N ARG A 114 -20.76 1.59 -41.45
CA ARG A 114 -20.72 0.55 -42.52
C ARG A 114 -21.67 0.81 -43.69
N PRO A 115 -22.92 1.30 -43.53
CA PRO A 115 -23.77 1.65 -44.66
C PRO A 115 -23.31 2.90 -45.44
N LEU A 116 -22.39 3.70 -44.91
CA LEU A 116 -21.81 4.89 -45.56
C LEU A 116 -20.47 4.62 -46.26
N VAL A 117 -19.68 3.66 -45.77
CA VAL A 117 -18.32 3.38 -46.30
C VAL A 117 -18.33 2.40 -47.49
N ILE A 118 -19.37 1.56 -47.63
CA ILE A 118 -19.56 0.71 -48.82
C ILE A 118 -20.56 1.41 -49.74
N PRO A 119 -20.11 2.13 -50.81
CA PRO A 119 -21.04 2.64 -51.80
C PRO A 119 -21.71 1.43 -52.44
N ARG A 120 -23.01 1.28 -52.24
CA ARG A 120 -23.85 0.34 -52.99
C ARG A 120 -23.55 0.53 -54.47
N THR A 121 -22.85 -0.42 -55.09
CA THR A 121 -22.81 -0.58 -56.53
C THR A 121 -24.22 -0.97 -56.97
N ARG A 122 -25.08 0.03 -57.12
CA ARG A 122 -26.38 -0.10 -57.75
C ARG A 122 -26.11 -0.41 -59.22
N SER A 123 -25.90 -1.69 -59.55
CA SER A 123 -26.01 -2.16 -60.92
C SER A 123 -27.44 -1.83 -61.37
N ARG A 124 -27.54 -0.80 -62.20
CA ARG A 124 -28.77 -0.39 -62.87
C ARG A 124 -28.56 -0.64 -64.35
N ASP A 125 -28.49 -1.91 -64.72
CA ASP A 125 -28.63 -2.29 -66.12
C ASP A 125 -30.12 -2.36 -66.48
N ARG A 126 -30.53 -1.18 -66.93
CA ARG A 126 -31.69 -0.80 -67.75
C ARG A 126 -32.04 -1.86 -68.80
N PRO A 127 -33.30 -2.29 -68.96
CA PRO A 127 -33.72 -3.01 -70.15
C PRO A 127 -33.79 -2.04 -71.33
N PRO A 128 -33.24 -2.35 -72.52
CA PRO A 128 -33.43 -1.52 -73.69
C PRO A 128 -34.83 -1.74 -74.27
N SER A 129 -35.66 -0.70 -74.14
CA SER A 129 -36.88 -0.52 -74.92
C SER A 129 -36.55 -0.01 -76.33
N ASN A 130 -37.16 -0.68 -77.31
CA ASN A 130 -37.57 -0.22 -78.65
C ASN A 130 -36.53 -0.15 -79.78
N SER A 131 -36.82 -0.84 -80.89
CA SER A 131 -37.31 -0.16 -82.11
C SER A 131 -37.80 -1.13 -83.21
N PRO A 132 -38.63 -0.65 -84.17
CA PRO A 132 -39.45 -1.46 -85.08
C PRO A 132 -38.74 -1.75 -86.43
N GLY A 133 -39.16 -2.81 -87.13
CA GLY A 133 -38.61 -3.14 -88.45
C GLY A 133 -39.43 -4.21 -89.20
N SER A 134 -40.21 -3.72 -90.16
CA SER A 134 -40.73 -4.31 -91.41
C SER A 134 -40.27 -5.72 -91.85
N GLY A 135 -41.23 -6.50 -92.33
CA GLY A 135 -41.07 -7.72 -93.15
C GLY A 135 -42.37 -8.48 -93.28
#